data_AF-A0A2E9EZU4-F1
#
_entry.id   AF-A0A2E9EZU4-F1
#
_cell.length_a   1.000
_cell.length_b   1.000
_cell.length_c   1.000
_cell.angle_alpha   90.00
_cell.angle_beta   90.00
_cell.angle_gamma   90.00
#
_symmetry.space_group_name_H-M   'P 1'
#
loop_
_entity.id
_entity.type
_entity.pdbx_description
1 polymer ?
#
loop_
_entity_poly.entity_id
_entity_poly.type
_entity_poly.pdbx_seq_one_letter_code
_entity_poly.pdbx_strand_id
1 'polypeptide(L)'
;PSPKMKISYHAPNGKLFVELLDEADNRLSDTHALTGAYQIDKDIKWQDESIDKVVGKEIFVRFVLEGDAQIFDISFDGVNSLSENTASIGSSDNEFVLPPRNNYYMNQVPAFVKSHQNLKLFPNEDSKLKDIQSGYQLNNPTKSANLATRKISLPGEDMKITCDPGAGTIKVSLYDEKNDLIASSRIISGNLKVRESIKWKDDLKLTKFVSRPVSLTIDLSDDAKVYAIRFDDLFWD
;
A
#
# COMPACT_ATOMS: atom_id res chain seq x y z
N PRO A 1 -1.68 20.57 -7.32
CA PRO A 1 -0.55 20.15 -6.44
C PRO A 1 0.24 21.38 -6.00
N SER A 2 0.87 21.35 -4.81
CA SER A 2 1.76 22.43 -4.31
C SER A 2 3.09 22.42 -5.08
N PRO A 3 3.86 23.52 -5.13
CA PRO A 3 5.17 23.52 -5.79
C PRO A 3 6.25 22.77 -5.02
N LYS A 4 5.97 22.41 -3.76
CA LYS A 4 6.90 21.72 -2.88
C LYS A 4 6.74 20.21 -2.98
N MET A 5 7.10 19.66 -4.14
CA MET A 5 7.08 18.23 -4.37
C MET A 5 8.23 17.55 -3.63
N LYS A 6 7.93 16.42 -3.00
CA LYS A 6 8.88 15.52 -2.34
C LYS A 6 8.81 14.14 -2.96
N ILE A 7 9.92 13.42 -2.88
CA ILE A 7 10.05 12.08 -3.42
C ILE A 7 10.79 11.17 -2.47
N SER A 8 10.31 9.93 -2.35
CA SER A 8 10.97 8.85 -1.64
C SER A 8 11.54 7.85 -2.64
N TYR A 9 12.84 7.57 -2.60
CA TYR A 9 13.53 6.75 -3.60
C TYR A 9 14.79 6.03 -3.07
N HIS A 10 15.29 5.06 -3.83
CA HIS A 10 16.55 4.37 -3.60
C HIS A 10 17.28 4.21 -4.94
N ALA A 11 18.47 4.81 -5.07
CA ALA A 11 19.31 4.76 -6.27
C ALA A 11 20.80 4.88 -5.89
N PRO A 12 21.39 3.89 -5.18
CA PRO A 12 22.78 3.94 -4.75
C PRO A 12 23.78 3.79 -5.90
N ASN A 13 23.46 3.02 -6.94
CA ASN A 13 24.31 2.87 -8.14
C ASN A 13 23.59 3.27 -9.44
N GLY A 14 22.34 3.72 -9.33
CA GLY A 14 21.50 4.19 -10.40
C GLY A 14 21.27 5.69 -10.38
N LYS A 15 20.34 6.14 -11.22
CA LYS A 15 19.85 7.52 -11.23
C LYS A 15 18.35 7.53 -11.42
N LEU A 16 17.72 8.51 -10.79
CA LEU A 16 16.31 8.81 -10.96
C LEU A 16 16.18 10.24 -11.50
N PHE A 17 15.39 10.42 -12.55
CA PHE A 17 14.92 11.72 -12.99
C PHE A 17 13.41 11.80 -12.87
N VAL A 18 12.91 12.94 -12.41
CA VAL A 18 11.49 13.24 -12.42
C VAL A 18 11.25 14.29 -13.50
N GLU A 19 10.33 14.02 -14.41
CA GLU A 19 9.93 14.92 -15.49
C GLU A 19 8.46 15.29 -15.31
N LEU A 20 8.16 16.57 -15.51
CA LEU A 20 6.80 17.11 -15.59
C LEU A 20 6.51 17.43 -17.05
N LEU A 21 5.38 16.94 -17.52
CA LEU A 21 4.97 17.00 -18.92
C LEU A 21 3.54 17.56 -19.04
N ASP A 22 3.23 18.19 -20.16
CA ASP A 22 1.85 18.50 -20.52
C ASP A 22 1.15 17.31 -21.19
N GLU A 23 -0.14 17.45 -21.52
CA GLU A 23 -0.94 16.40 -22.18
C GLU A 23 -0.39 15.98 -23.55
N ALA A 24 0.30 16.88 -24.25
CA ALA A 24 0.93 16.61 -25.54
C ALA A 24 2.37 16.07 -25.39
N ASP A 25 2.77 15.69 -24.18
CA ASP A 25 4.08 15.15 -23.84
C ASP A 25 5.24 16.15 -23.96
N ASN A 26 4.95 17.46 -23.96
CA ASN A 26 6.00 18.48 -23.96
C ASN A 26 6.57 18.66 -22.56
N ARG A 27 7.90 18.82 -22.49
CA ARG A 27 8.62 19.10 -21.23
C ARG A 27 8.14 20.41 -20.61
N LEU A 28 7.60 20.32 -19.39
CA LEU A 28 7.30 21.46 -18.52
C LEU A 28 8.46 21.76 -17.57
N SER A 29 9.02 20.73 -16.92
CA SER A 29 10.23 20.81 -16.09
C SER A 29 10.79 19.43 -15.82
N ASP A 30 12.01 19.34 -15.30
CA ASP A 30 12.64 18.09 -14.90
C ASP A 30 13.65 18.32 -13.77
N THR A 31 14.16 17.24 -13.20
CA THR A 31 15.15 17.27 -12.12
C THR A 31 16.55 17.05 -12.64
N HIS A 32 17.54 17.44 -11.85
CA HIS A 32 18.84 16.78 -11.96
C HIS A 32 18.75 15.32 -11.50
N ALA A 33 19.76 14.51 -11.84
CA ALA A 33 19.82 13.13 -11.40
C ALA A 33 19.76 13.03 -9.87
N LEU A 34 18.76 12.31 -9.38
CA LEU A 34 18.60 11.94 -7.99
C LEU A 34 19.34 10.63 -7.75
N THR A 35 20.22 10.63 -6.73
CA THR A 35 21.08 9.50 -6.38
C THR A 35 21.15 9.36 -4.86
N GLY A 36 21.40 8.14 -4.39
CA GLY A 36 21.55 7.83 -2.97
C GLY A 36 20.63 6.70 -2.51
N ALA A 37 21.05 6.02 -1.44
CA ALA A 37 20.26 4.96 -0.82
C ALA A 37 19.18 5.55 0.09
N TYR A 38 17.95 5.01 -0.01
CA TYR A 38 16.84 5.23 0.94
C TYR A 38 16.60 6.69 1.31
N GLN A 39 16.44 7.51 0.28
CA GLN A 39 16.13 8.92 0.41
C GLN A 39 14.61 9.05 0.63
N ILE A 40 14.18 9.38 1.86
CA ILE A 40 12.76 9.51 2.22
C ILE A 40 12.34 10.98 2.28
N ASP A 41 11.17 11.29 1.73
CA ASP A 41 10.53 12.61 1.69
C ASP A 41 11.51 13.72 1.29
N LYS A 42 12.35 13.43 0.30
CA LYS A 42 13.38 14.38 -0.15
C LYS A 42 12.77 15.45 -1.03
N ASP A 43 13.14 16.68 -0.71
CA ASP A 43 12.86 17.83 -1.56
C ASP A 43 13.52 17.64 -2.92
N ILE A 44 12.74 17.92 -3.96
CA ILE A 44 13.20 17.84 -5.34
C ILE A 44 13.86 19.16 -5.73
N LYS A 45 15.08 19.05 -6.30
CA LYS A 45 15.72 20.17 -6.99
C LYS A 45 15.42 20.10 -8.48
N TRP A 46 14.57 21.00 -8.94
CA TRP A 46 14.22 21.20 -10.33
C TRP A 46 15.34 21.91 -11.08
N GLN A 47 15.52 21.61 -12.36
CA GLN A 47 16.46 22.34 -13.22
C GLN A 47 16.03 23.80 -13.42
N ASP A 48 14.72 24.06 -13.45
CA ASP A 48 14.14 25.38 -13.67
C ASP A 48 13.92 26.18 -12.35
N GLU A 49 14.68 25.84 -11.30
CA GLU A 49 14.61 26.37 -9.92
C GLU A 49 13.30 26.11 -9.15
N SER A 50 12.14 26.19 -9.80
CA SER A 50 10.83 25.93 -9.20
C SER A 50 9.79 25.45 -10.22
N ILE A 51 8.75 24.80 -9.70
CA ILE A 51 7.57 24.36 -10.46
C ILE A 51 6.33 25.21 -10.18
N ASP A 52 6.50 26.42 -9.65
CA ASP A 52 5.39 27.32 -9.31
C ASP A 52 4.45 27.57 -10.50
N LYS A 53 5.02 27.62 -11.71
CA LYS A 53 4.29 27.89 -12.97
C LYS A 53 3.32 26.77 -13.39
N VAL A 54 3.45 25.58 -12.80
CA VAL A 54 2.58 24.43 -13.08
C VAL A 54 1.60 24.13 -11.96
N VAL A 55 1.66 24.87 -10.85
CA VAL A 55 0.69 24.76 -9.76
C VAL A 55 -0.72 25.05 -10.27
N GLY A 56 -1.64 24.14 -10.00
CA GLY A 56 -3.05 24.25 -10.40
C GLY A 56 -3.33 23.85 -11.86
N LYS A 57 -2.33 23.41 -12.61
CA LYS A 57 -2.50 22.82 -13.95
C LYS A 57 -2.56 21.30 -13.86
N GLU A 58 -3.20 20.70 -14.85
CA GLU A 58 -3.05 19.27 -15.13
C GLU A 58 -1.64 19.04 -15.67
N ILE A 59 -0.96 18.04 -15.11
CA ILE A 59 0.41 17.68 -15.46
C ILE A 59 0.53 16.16 -15.44
N PHE A 60 1.46 15.66 -16.24
CA PHE A 60 1.88 14.26 -16.22
C PHE A 60 3.26 14.19 -15.57
N VAL A 61 3.42 13.27 -14.62
CA VAL A 61 4.70 13.02 -13.95
C VAL A 61 5.30 11.76 -14.55
N ARG A 62 6.45 11.88 -15.21
CA ARG A 62 7.22 10.76 -15.73
C ARG A 62 8.45 10.54 -14.87
N PHE A 63 8.77 9.27 -14.65
CA PHE A 63 9.95 8.85 -13.93
C PHE A 63 10.89 8.11 -14.85
N VAL A 64 12.12 8.60 -14.97
CA VAL A 64 13.17 7.96 -15.76
C VAL A 64 14.15 7.31 -14.79
N LEU A 65 14.23 5.98 -14.86
CA LEU A 65 15.04 5.15 -13.97
C LEU A 65 16.24 4.60 -14.74
N GLU A 66 17.44 4.84 -14.23
CA GLU A 66 18.68 4.23 -14.70
C GLU A 66 19.26 3.31 -13.61
N GLY A 67 19.77 2.13 -14.01
CA GLY A 67 20.46 1.22 -13.09
C GLY A 67 19.52 0.58 -12.06
N ASP A 68 19.88 0.66 -10.78
CA ASP A 68 19.15 0.08 -9.65
C ASP A 68 18.11 1.03 -9.01
N ALA A 69 17.76 2.12 -9.71
CA ALA A 69 16.86 3.13 -9.17
C ALA A 69 15.43 2.62 -8.95
N GLN A 70 14.87 2.94 -7.78
CA GLN A 70 13.52 2.61 -7.35
C GLN A 70 12.83 3.84 -6.76
N ILE A 71 11.52 3.96 -6.95
CA ILE A 71 10.69 5.01 -6.37
C ILE A 71 9.67 4.38 -5.46
N PHE A 72 9.48 4.99 -4.30
CA PHE A 72 8.55 4.53 -3.29
C PHE A 72 7.32 5.41 -3.20
N ASP A 73 7.48 6.74 -3.24
CA ASP A 73 6.37 7.67 -3.02
C ASP A 73 6.66 9.06 -3.61
N ILE A 74 5.59 9.80 -3.90
CA ILE A 74 5.63 11.24 -4.15
C ILE A 74 4.61 11.96 -3.29
N SER A 75 5.01 13.09 -2.72
CA SER A 75 4.14 13.90 -1.87
C SER A 75 4.33 15.40 -2.18
N PHE A 76 3.41 16.22 -1.67
CA PHE A 76 3.46 17.68 -1.86
C PHE A 76 3.24 18.38 -0.52
N ASP A 77 4.22 19.16 -0.06
CA ASP A 77 4.12 19.89 1.21
C ASP A 77 2.97 20.90 1.19
N GLY A 78 2.23 20.97 2.29
CA GLY A 78 1.09 21.88 2.45
C GLY A 78 -0.21 21.36 1.83
N VAL A 79 -0.20 20.19 1.19
CA VAL A 79 -1.41 19.48 0.78
C VAL A 79 -1.83 18.56 1.94
N ASN A 80 -2.43 19.15 2.98
CA ASN A 80 -2.90 18.41 4.16
C ASN A 80 -4.16 17.57 3.87
N SER A 81 -4.80 17.82 2.73
CA SER A 81 -5.93 17.07 2.20
C SER A 81 -5.85 17.14 0.69
N LEU A 82 -5.78 15.98 0.02
CA LEU A 82 -6.11 15.91 -1.40
C LEU A 82 -7.50 16.53 -1.55
N SER A 83 -7.61 17.58 -2.38
CA SER A 83 -8.89 18.22 -2.67
C SER A 83 -9.89 17.14 -3.13
N GLU A 84 -11.16 17.28 -2.78
CA GLU A 84 -12.25 16.37 -3.19
C GLU A 84 -12.34 16.18 -4.73
N ASN A 85 -11.65 17.03 -5.50
CA ASN A 85 -11.37 16.91 -6.92
C ASN A 85 -10.02 16.22 -7.23
N THR A 86 -9.73 15.08 -6.62
CA THR A 86 -8.91 14.08 -7.30
C THR A 86 -9.73 13.57 -8.48
N ALA A 87 -9.21 13.59 -9.71
CA ALA A 87 -9.63 12.60 -10.69
C ALA A 87 -9.49 11.25 -9.97
N SER A 88 -10.62 10.69 -9.52
CA SER A 88 -10.61 9.85 -8.35
C SER A 88 -9.82 8.59 -8.65
N ILE A 89 -8.76 8.34 -7.89
CA ILE A 89 -8.34 6.97 -7.61
C ILE A 89 -9.47 6.36 -6.76
N GLY A 90 -10.59 6.11 -7.43
CA GLY A 90 -11.78 5.57 -6.81
C GLY A 90 -11.45 4.23 -6.17
N SER A 91 -12.37 3.72 -5.38
CA SER A 91 -12.35 2.31 -4.95
C SER A 91 -12.31 1.33 -6.14
N SER A 92 -12.49 1.80 -7.37
CA SER A 92 -12.43 1.05 -8.62
C SER A 92 -11.08 1.08 -9.35
N ASP A 93 -10.14 1.93 -8.95
CA ASP A 93 -8.85 2.06 -9.66
C ASP A 93 -7.93 0.87 -9.33
N ASN A 94 -7.72 0.01 -10.33
CA ASN A 94 -6.91 -1.21 -10.24
C ASN A 94 -5.43 -0.98 -10.54
N GLU A 95 -5.04 0.23 -10.96
CA GLU A 95 -3.66 0.59 -11.31
C GLU A 95 -2.90 1.12 -10.10
N PHE A 96 -3.62 1.68 -9.11
CA PHE A 96 -2.97 2.19 -7.91
C PHE A 96 -2.39 1.06 -7.04
N VAL A 97 -1.08 1.11 -6.86
CA VAL A 97 -0.30 0.22 -5.98
C VAL A 97 0.18 1.02 -4.78
N LEU A 98 -0.17 0.56 -3.58
CA LEU A 98 0.31 1.15 -2.34
C LEU A 98 1.80 0.87 -2.17
N PRO A 99 2.54 1.86 -1.63
CA PRO A 99 3.95 1.70 -1.37
C PRO A 99 4.21 0.57 -0.37
N PRO A 100 5.39 -0.07 -0.45
CA PRO A 100 5.78 -1.11 0.46
C PRO A 100 6.01 -0.53 1.87
N ARG A 101 5.48 -1.16 2.92
CA ARG A 101 5.57 -0.70 4.33
C ARG A 101 5.56 -1.89 5.29
N ASN A 102 6.08 -1.74 6.52
CA ASN A 102 5.98 -2.81 7.53
C ASN A 102 4.55 -3.09 7.94
N ASN A 103 3.68 -2.08 8.06
CA ASN A 103 2.31 -2.25 8.54
C ASN A 103 1.31 -1.70 7.53
N TYR A 104 0.30 -2.52 7.23
CA TYR A 104 -0.91 -2.13 6.52
C TYR A 104 -2.10 -2.20 7.49
N TYR A 105 -2.48 -1.04 8.04
CA TYR A 105 -3.62 -0.95 8.96
C TYR A 105 -4.93 -0.84 8.19
N MET A 106 -6.02 -1.34 8.78
CA MET A 106 -7.32 -1.36 8.10
C MET A 106 -7.91 0.04 7.84
N ASN A 107 -7.54 1.05 8.62
CA ASN A 107 -8.04 2.43 8.50
C ASN A 107 -6.95 3.48 8.16
N GLN A 108 -5.85 3.05 7.54
CA GLN A 108 -4.78 3.98 7.18
C GLN A 108 -5.14 4.92 6.03
N VAL A 109 -4.32 5.95 5.83
CA VAL A 109 -4.30 6.81 4.64
C VAL A 109 -2.93 6.74 3.97
N PRO A 110 -2.84 6.52 2.64
CA PRO A 110 -3.91 6.12 1.73
C PRO A 110 -4.50 4.74 2.05
N ALA A 111 -5.79 4.56 1.76
CA ALA A 111 -6.59 3.41 2.21
C ALA A 111 -6.02 2.07 1.74
N PHE A 112 -5.74 1.16 2.67
CA PHE A 112 -5.37 -0.23 2.39
C PHE A 112 -6.57 -1.07 1.94
N VAL A 113 -7.71 -0.89 2.60
CA VAL A 113 -8.95 -1.58 2.26
C VAL A 113 -9.58 -0.90 1.05
N LYS A 114 -9.82 -1.69 0.00
CA LYS A 114 -10.42 -1.21 -1.25
C LYS A 114 -11.94 -1.34 -1.22
N SER A 115 -12.42 -2.50 -0.80
CA SER A 115 -13.83 -2.82 -0.69
C SER A 115 -14.06 -3.92 0.34
N HIS A 116 -15.28 -4.01 0.82
CA HIS A 116 -15.68 -5.04 1.78
C HIS A 116 -17.17 -5.36 1.64
N GLN A 117 -17.54 -6.61 1.92
CA GLN A 117 -18.93 -7.06 1.98
C GLN A 117 -19.23 -7.61 3.36
N ASN A 118 -20.37 -7.22 3.94
CA ASN A 118 -20.81 -7.66 5.25
C ASN A 118 -19.81 -7.38 6.40
N LEU A 119 -18.98 -6.35 6.26
CA LEU A 119 -18.07 -5.87 7.30
C LEU A 119 -18.41 -4.44 7.69
N LYS A 120 -18.05 -4.09 8.92
CA LYS A 120 -18.06 -2.72 9.43
C LYS A 120 -16.73 -2.42 10.14
N LEU A 121 -16.28 -1.18 10.00
CA LEU A 121 -15.14 -0.69 10.77
C LEU A 121 -15.56 -0.53 12.23
N PHE A 122 -14.67 -0.83 13.17
CA PHE A 122 -14.88 -0.61 14.59
C PHE A 122 -13.61 -0.07 15.25
N PRO A 123 -13.71 0.88 16.20
CA PRO A 123 -12.56 1.35 16.97
C PRO A 123 -11.99 0.21 17.81
N ASN A 124 -10.66 0.10 17.85
CA ASN A 124 -9.98 -0.87 18.68
C ASN A 124 -9.73 -0.28 20.08
N GLU A 125 -10.19 -1.01 21.10
CA GLU A 125 -9.99 -0.68 22.52
C GLU A 125 -9.07 -1.68 23.23
N ASP A 126 -8.58 -2.72 22.53
CA ASP A 126 -7.71 -3.72 23.13
C ASP A 126 -6.29 -3.17 23.32
N SER A 127 -5.92 -2.98 24.59
CA SER A 127 -4.58 -2.53 25.02
C SER A 127 -3.42 -3.41 24.54
N LYS A 128 -3.67 -4.66 24.15
CA LYS A 128 -2.65 -5.56 23.57
C LYS A 128 -2.28 -5.18 22.14
N LEU A 129 -3.17 -4.49 21.43
CA LEU A 129 -3.00 -4.07 20.04
C LEU A 129 -2.52 -2.61 19.97
N LYS A 130 -1.34 -2.37 20.55
CA LYS A 130 -0.69 -1.04 20.50
C LYS A 130 -0.50 -0.61 19.05
N ASP A 131 -0.72 0.67 18.79
CA ASP A 131 -0.63 1.33 17.48
C ASP A 131 -1.72 0.98 16.45
N ILE A 132 -2.62 0.04 16.76
CA ILE A 132 -3.79 -0.28 15.92
C ILE A 132 -5.01 0.45 16.47
N GLN A 133 -5.52 1.42 15.70
CA GLN A 133 -6.66 2.24 16.12
C GLN A 133 -8.03 1.63 15.81
N SER A 134 -8.12 0.75 14.81
CA SER A 134 -9.39 0.13 14.42
C SER A 134 -9.17 -1.17 13.63
N GLY A 135 -10.25 -1.92 13.45
CA GLY A 135 -10.29 -3.11 12.63
C GLY A 135 -11.63 -3.25 11.90
N TYR A 136 -11.75 -4.33 11.13
CA TYR A 136 -13.02 -4.75 10.54
C TYR A 136 -13.56 -5.98 11.26
N GLN A 137 -14.87 -5.98 11.46
CA GLN A 137 -15.63 -7.11 12.01
C GLN A 137 -16.90 -7.34 11.19
N LEU A 138 -17.51 -8.51 11.34
CA LEU A 138 -18.77 -8.81 10.67
C LEU A 138 -19.86 -7.82 11.07
N ASN A 139 -20.62 -7.35 10.08
CA ASN A 139 -21.82 -6.58 10.30
C ASN A 139 -23.00 -7.50 10.67
N ASN A 140 -23.15 -8.62 9.94
CA ASN A 140 -24.05 -9.71 10.28
C ASN A 140 -23.25 -11.01 10.46
N PRO A 141 -23.19 -11.57 11.69
CA PRO A 141 -22.37 -12.74 12.00
C PRO A 141 -22.86 -14.04 11.35
N THR A 142 -24.09 -14.09 10.84
CA THR A 142 -24.65 -15.32 10.21
C THR A 142 -24.36 -15.42 8.71
N LYS A 143 -23.65 -14.44 8.14
CA LYS A 143 -23.30 -14.39 6.71
C LYS A 143 -21.80 -14.36 6.56
N SER A 144 -21.29 -14.97 5.49
CA SER A 144 -19.89 -14.79 5.10
C SER A 144 -19.58 -13.31 4.86
N ALA A 145 -18.35 -12.93 5.16
CA ALA A 145 -17.85 -11.58 4.92
C ALA A 145 -16.50 -11.66 4.21
N ASN A 146 -16.23 -10.67 3.36
CA ASN A 146 -14.95 -10.56 2.69
C ASN A 146 -14.44 -9.12 2.70
N LEU A 147 -13.12 -8.99 2.68
CA LEU A 147 -12.40 -7.73 2.58
C LEU A 147 -11.40 -7.87 1.45
N ALA A 148 -11.47 -6.96 0.47
CA ALA A 148 -10.48 -6.87 -0.59
C ALA A 148 -9.57 -5.66 -0.34
N THR A 149 -8.26 -5.86 -0.47
CA THR A 149 -7.27 -4.81 -0.31
C THR A 149 -6.98 -4.12 -1.64
N ARG A 150 -6.38 -2.94 -1.58
CA ARG A 150 -5.68 -2.37 -2.74
C ARG A 150 -4.45 -3.24 -3.04
N LYS A 151 -3.89 -3.07 -4.25
CA LYS A 151 -2.59 -3.66 -4.57
C LYS A 151 -1.52 -3.06 -3.65
N ILE A 152 -0.59 -3.88 -3.22
CA ILE A 152 0.64 -3.48 -2.53
C ILE A 152 1.82 -3.99 -3.35
N SER A 153 2.92 -3.26 -3.39
CA SER A 153 4.19 -3.86 -3.78
C SER A 153 4.64 -4.76 -2.63
N LEU A 154 4.71 -6.07 -2.83
CA LEU A 154 4.94 -7.02 -1.74
C LEU A 154 6.29 -6.70 -1.06
N PRO A 155 6.27 -6.24 0.21
CA PRO A 155 7.45 -5.62 0.79
C PRO A 155 8.43 -6.65 1.37
N GLY A 156 8.03 -7.91 1.56
CA GLY A 156 8.88 -8.94 2.17
C GLY A 156 8.26 -10.33 2.03
N GLU A 157 9.01 -11.35 2.44
CA GLU A 157 8.60 -12.75 2.27
C GLU A 157 7.82 -13.35 3.46
N ASP A 158 7.90 -12.74 4.65
CA ASP A 158 7.15 -13.18 5.83
C ASP A 158 5.95 -12.26 6.08
N MET A 159 4.79 -12.69 5.58
CA MET A 159 3.52 -11.99 5.76
C MET A 159 2.86 -12.45 7.06
N LYS A 160 2.54 -11.48 7.92
CA LYS A 160 1.88 -11.68 9.21
C LYS A 160 0.54 -10.99 9.26
N ILE A 161 -0.37 -11.53 10.05
CA ILE A 161 -1.71 -10.97 10.29
C ILE A 161 -1.92 -10.71 11.77
N THR A 162 -2.61 -9.62 12.07
CA THR A 162 -3.20 -9.38 13.39
C THR A 162 -4.71 -9.48 13.28
N CYS A 163 -5.29 -10.43 13.99
CA CYS A 163 -6.71 -10.79 13.89
C CYS A 163 -7.24 -11.46 15.17
N ASP A 164 -8.55 -11.48 15.34
CA ASP A 164 -9.23 -12.23 16.40
C ASP A 164 -10.34 -13.06 15.75
N PRO A 165 -10.05 -14.31 15.36
CA PRO A 165 -11.05 -15.18 14.74
C PRO A 165 -12.24 -15.52 15.65
N GLY A 166 -12.05 -15.52 16.98
CA GLY A 166 -13.08 -15.90 17.94
C GLY A 166 -13.58 -17.34 17.75
N ALA A 167 -14.90 -17.50 17.69
CA ALA A 167 -15.54 -18.76 17.32
C ALA A 167 -15.53 -19.01 15.81
N GLY A 168 -15.26 -17.98 15.01
CA GLY A 168 -15.19 -18.05 13.56
C GLY A 168 -13.81 -18.38 13.02
N THR A 169 -13.63 -18.00 11.75
CA THR A 169 -12.43 -18.32 10.97
C THR A 169 -12.01 -17.15 10.08
N ILE A 170 -10.72 -17.12 9.78
CA ILE A 170 -10.13 -16.18 8.83
C ILE A 170 -9.32 -16.96 7.78
N LYS A 171 -9.46 -16.56 6.52
CA LYS A 171 -8.68 -17.10 5.41
C LYS A 171 -8.18 -15.94 4.55
N VAL A 172 -6.89 -15.96 4.21
CA VAL A 172 -6.27 -14.95 3.34
C VAL A 172 -5.98 -15.57 1.98
N SER A 173 -6.35 -14.89 0.91
CA SER A 173 -6.03 -15.28 -0.46
C SER A 173 -5.19 -14.18 -1.11
N LEU A 174 -4.12 -14.58 -1.79
CA LEU A 174 -3.15 -13.72 -2.46
C LEU A 174 -3.38 -13.78 -3.96
N TYR A 175 -3.45 -12.62 -4.60
CA TYR A 175 -3.66 -12.47 -6.04
C TYR A 175 -2.53 -11.67 -6.67
N ASP A 176 -2.20 -12.00 -7.91
CA ASP A 176 -1.18 -11.29 -8.67
C ASP A 176 -1.70 -9.96 -9.26
N GLU A 177 -0.85 -9.30 -10.06
CA GLU A 177 -1.15 -8.04 -10.74
C GLU A 177 -2.34 -8.11 -11.71
N LYS A 178 -2.67 -9.30 -12.22
CA LYS A 178 -3.78 -9.59 -13.15
C LYS A 178 -5.05 -10.06 -12.42
N ASN A 179 -5.00 -10.16 -11.09
CA ASN A 179 -6.02 -10.74 -10.21
C ASN A 179 -6.18 -12.26 -10.36
N ASP A 180 -5.15 -12.95 -10.84
CA ASP A 180 -5.11 -14.42 -10.81
C ASP A 180 -4.71 -14.88 -9.39
N LEU A 181 -5.40 -15.91 -8.89
CA LEU A 181 -5.13 -16.45 -7.56
C LEU A 181 -3.74 -17.11 -7.54
N ILE A 182 -2.83 -16.59 -6.70
CA ILE A 182 -1.52 -17.17 -6.44
C ILE A 182 -1.64 -18.29 -5.40
N ALA A 183 -2.24 -17.98 -4.25
CA ALA A 183 -2.40 -18.94 -3.16
C ALA A 183 -3.49 -18.54 -2.16
N SER A 184 -3.90 -19.51 -1.36
CA SER A 184 -4.70 -19.29 -0.17
C SER A 184 -3.96 -19.77 1.07
N SER A 185 -4.19 -19.10 2.20
CA SER A 185 -3.72 -19.54 3.51
C SER A 185 -4.45 -20.79 3.97
N ARG A 186 -3.85 -21.47 4.96
CA ARG A 186 -4.57 -22.33 5.89
C ARG A 186 -5.54 -21.47 6.71
N ILE A 187 -6.58 -22.11 7.25
CA ILE A 187 -7.58 -21.43 8.07
C ILE A 187 -6.93 -20.99 9.39
N ILE A 188 -7.18 -19.74 9.78
CA ILE A 188 -6.78 -19.16 11.06
C ILE A 188 -8.01 -19.16 11.96
N SER A 189 -7.89 -19.73 13.16
CA SER A 189 -8.99 -19.91 14.13
C SER A 189 -8.53 -19.71 15.57
N GLY A 190 -9.49 -19.60 16.48
CA GLY A 190 -9.27 -19.41 17.91
C GLY A 190 -9.16 -17.94 18.32
N ASN A 191 -8.54 -17.69 19.46
CA ASN A 191 -8.46 -16.36 20.06
C ASN A 191 -7.47 -15.43 19.32
N LEU A 192 -7.51 -14.15 19.70
CA LEU A 192 -6.58 -13.08 19.30
C LEU A 192 -5.16 -13.58 18.94
N LYS A 193 -4.77 -13.26 17.72
CA LYS A 193 -3.48 -13.50 17.10
C LYS A 193 -2.81 -12.17 16.80
N VAL A 194 -1.65 -11.94 17.40
CA VAL A 194 -0.87 -10.71 17.20
C VAL A 194 0.36 -11.08 16.38
N ARG A 195 0.45 -10.52 15.17
CA ARG A 195 1.56 -10.79 14.22
C ARG A 195 1.77 -12.29 13.97
N GLU A 196 0.68 -13.05 13.80
CA GLU A 196 0.77 -14.47 13.46
C GLU A 196 1.21 -14.61 12.00
N SER A 197 2.24 -15.42 11.74
CA SER A 197 2.66 -15.73 10.38
C SER A 197 1.55 -16.44 9.60
N ILE A 198 1.26 -15.93 8.41
CA ILE A 198 0.28 -16.53 7.52
C ILE A 198 0.88 -17.79 6.92
N LYS A 199 0.29 -18.94 7.26
CA LYS A 199 0.69 -20.24 6.72
C LYS A 199 -0.01 -20.47 5.39
N TRP A 200 0.71 -20.36 4.28
CA TRP A 200 0.19 -20.66 2.95
C TRP A 200 -0.06 -22.16 2.75
N LYS A 201 -1.01 -22.51 1.87
CA LYS A 201 -1.14 -23.88 1.37
C LYS A 201 0.03 -24.19 0.42
N ASP A 202 0.33 -25.48 0.28
CA ASP A 202 1.37 -26.01 -0.63
C ASP A 202 2.77 -25.40 -0.40
N ASP A 203 3.02 -24.94 0.82
CA ASP A 203 4.27 -24.36 1.29
C ASP A 203 4.84 -23.26 0.37
N LEU A 204 3.95 -22.44 -0.19
CA LEU A 204 4.32 -21.31 -1.05
C LEU A 204 5.34 -20.40 -0.34
N LYS A 205 6.46 -20.13 -1.03
CA LYS A 205 7.43 -19.11 -0.65
C LYS A 205 7.12 -17.79 -1.34
N LEU A 206 6.85 -16.74 -0.56
CA LEU A 206 6.54 -15.40 -1.08
C LEU A 206 7.72 -14.70 -1.75
N THR A 207 8.95 -15.18 -1.55
CA THR A 207 10.20 -14.61 -2.10
C THR A 207 10.11 -14.32 -3.60
N LYS A 208 9.39 -15.14 -4.38
CA LYS A 208 9.23 -14.97 -5.85
C LYS A 208 8.30 -13.82 -6.25
N PHE A 209 7.57 -13.25 -5.29
CA PHE A 209 6.59 -12.19 -5.50
C PHE A 209 6.99 -10.90 -4.81
N VAL A 210 8.10 -10.90 -4.06
CA VAL A 210 8.67 -9.69 -3.47
C VAL A 210 8.86 -8.63 -4.55
N SER A 211 8.59 -7.37 -4.20
CA SER A 211 8.57 -6.20 -5.06
C SER A 211 7.58 -6.24 -6.23
N ARG A 212 6.70 -7.26 -6.33
CA ARG A 212 5.64 -7.32 -7.34
C ARG A 212 4.31 -6.79 -6.77
N PRO A 213 3.48 -6.14 -7.60
CA PRO A 213 2.13 -5.79 -7.21
C PRO A 213 1.29 -7.04 -6.91
N VAL A 214 0.75 -7.12 -5.70
CA VAL A 214 -0.16 -8.18 -5.27
C VAL A 214 -1.35 -7.58 -4.53
N SER A 215 -2.47 -8.28 -4.48
CA SER A 215 -3.61 -7.90 -3.64
C SER A 215 -4.06 -9.07 -2.77
N LEU A 216 -4.80 -8.75 -1.70
CA LEU A 216 -5.30 -9.72 -0.75
C LEU A 216 -6.83 -9.69 -0.71
N THR A 217 -7.43 -10.87 -0.60
CA THR A 217 -8.80 -11.03 -0.09
C THR A 217 -8.74 -11.73 1.26
N ILE A 218 -9.44 -11.19 2.24
CA ILE A 218 -9.56 -11.76 3.58
C ILE A 218 -11.02 -12.15 3.78
N ASP A 219 -11.27 -13.45 3.90
CA ASP A 219 -12.58 -14.01 4.22
C ASP A 219 -12.71 -14.17 5.74
N LEU A 220 -13.85 -13.77 6.30
CA LEU A 220 -14.17 -13.85 7.72
C LEU A 220 -15.51 -14.56 7.94
N SER A 221 -15.62 -15.35 9.02
CA SER A 221 -16.87 -15.95 9.49
C SER A 221 -17.19 -15.58 10.95
N ASP A 222 -18.47 -15.71 11.32
CA ASP A 222 -18.98 -15.56 12.68
C ASP A 222 -18.60 -14.23 13.36
N ASP A 223 -17.85 -14.25 14.45
CA ASP A 223 -17.43 -13.09 15.23
C ASP A 223 -16.00 -12.61 14.89
N ALA A 224 -15.42 -13.14 13.80
CA ALA A 224 -14.04 -12.85 13.42
C ALA A 224 -13.79 -11.35 13.15
N LYS A 225 -12.60 -10.91 13.55
CA LYS A 225 -12.11 -9.53 13.39
C LYS A 225 -10.72 -9.52 12.78
N VAL A 226 -10.44 -8.52 11.94
CA VAL A 226 -9.13 -8.33 11.33
C VAL A 226 -8.65 -6.89 11.53
N TYR A 227 -7.36 -6.72 11.83
CA TYR A 227 -6.80 -5.45 12.30
C TYR A 227 -5.65 -4.92 11.44
N ALA A 228 -4.76 -5.79 10.97
CA ALA A 228 -3.61 -5.37 10.17
C ALA A 228 -2.96 -6.54 9.42
N ILE A 229 -2.27 -6.21 8.33
CA ILE A 229 -1.24 -7.06 7.70
C ILE A 229 0.12 -6.43 8.00
N ARG A 230 1.12 -7.27 8.28
CA ARG A 230 2.46 -6.83 8.66
C ARG A 230 3.55 -7.64 7.97
N PHE A 231 4.69 -7.00 7.76
CA PHE A 231 5.96 -7.60 7.35
C PHE A 231 7.03 -7.13 8.34
N ASP A 232 7.77 -8.09 8.91
CA ASP A 232 8.85 -7.77 9.85
C ASP A 232 10.13 -7.41 9.10
N ASP A 233 10.51 -8.20 8.10
CA ASP A 233 11.68 -7.95 7.26
C ASP A 233 11.22 -7.46 5.89
N LEU A 234 11.62 -6.24 5.53
CA LEU A 234 11.37 -5.68 4.20
C LEU A 234 12.50 -6.10 3.26
N PHE A 235 12.25 -6.18 1.96
CA PHE A 235 13.23 -6.65 0.97
C PHE A 235 14.48 -5.75 0.85
N TRP A 236 14.45 -4.61 1.53
CA TRP A 236 15.46 -3.59 1.50
C TRP A 236 16.11 -3.33 2.87
N ASP A 237 15.63 -4.01 3.92
CA ASP A 237 16.26 -4.05 5.24
C ASP A 237 17.40 -5.09 5.24
#